data_AF-A0A176YM78-F1
#
_entry.id   AF-A0A176YM78-F1
#
_cell.length_a   1.000
_cell.length_b   1.000
_cell.length_c   1.000
_cell.angle_alpha   90.00
_cell.angle_beta   90.00
_cell.angle_gamma   90.00
#
_symmetry.space_group_name_H-M   'P 1'
#
loop_
_entity.id
_entity.type
_entity.pdbx_description
1 polymer ?
#
loop_
_entity_poly.entity_id
_entity_poly.type
_entity_poly.pdbx_seq_one_letter_code
_entity_poly.pdbx_strand_id
1 'polypeptide(L)' 'MTKSRIRRAVIREWMALAPTQRQSAQQALAFAADAIERYKLPRSRRTPCAVIMAWLKPRTGRG' A
#
# COMPACT_ATOMS: atom_id res chain seq x y z
N MET A 1 -6.40 12.43 8.76
CA MET A 1 -7.15 11.15 8.60
C MET A 1 -6.50 10.09 9.49
N THR A 2 -7.25 9.22 10.19
CA THR A 2 -6.63 8.22 11.08
C THR A 2 -5.89 7.13 10.28
N LYS A 3 -4.84 6.54 10.86
CA LYS A 3 -4.06 5.47 10.22
C LYS A 3 -4.93 4.29 9.76
N SER A 4 -5.97 3.95 10.52
CA SER A 4 -6.94 2.90 10.17
C SER A 4 -7.77 3.25 8.92
N ARG A 5 -8.24 4.50 8.80
CA ARG A 5 -8.99 4.96 7.62
C ARG A 5 -8.10 5.00 6.37
N ILE A 6 -6.85 5.47 6.51
CA ILE A 6 -5.86 5.44 5.43
C ILE A 6 -5.57 4.00 4.99
N ARG A 7 -5.32 3.08 5.93
CA ARG A 7 -5.10 1.67 5.61
C ARG A 7 -6.22 1.07 4.78
N ARG A 8 -7.48 1.31 5.17
CA ARG A 8 -8.64 0.80 4.41
C ARG A 8 -8.77 1.43 3.02
N ALA A 9 -8.42 2.71 2.86
CA ALA A 9 -8.43 3.37 1.56
C ALA A 9 -7.37 2.75 0.63
N VAL A 10 -6.12 2.68 1.11
CA VAL A 10 -4.98 2.07 0.38
C VAL A 10 -5.27 0.63 -0.03
N ILE A 11 -5.80 -0.21 0.88
CA ILE A 11 -6.13 -1.60 0.55
C ILE A 11 -7.24 -1.68 -0.50
N ARG A 12 -8.27 -0.82 -0.43
CA ARG A 12 -9.36 -0.84 -1.41
C ARG A 12 -8.89 -0.46 -2.81
N GLU A 13 -8.06 0.57 -2.91
CA GLU A 13 -7.48 0.97 -4.19
C GLU A 13 -6.58 -0.11 -4.77
N TRP A 14 -5.72 -0.72 -3.95
CA TRP A 14 -4.89 -1.84 -4.38
C TRP A 14 -5.72 -3.01 -4.91
N MET A 15 -6.83 -3.34 -4.24
CA MET A 15 -7.71 -4.42 -4.66
C MET A 15 -8.59 -4.06 -5.87
N ALA A 16 -8.75 -2.76 -6.19
CA ALA A 16 -9.45 -2.30 -7.38
C ALA A 16 -8.58 -2.40 -8.65
N LEU A 17 -7.26 -2.56 -8.51
CA LEU A 17 -6.37 -2.84 -9.64
C LEU A 17 -6.64 -4.22 -10.23
N ALA A 18 -6.39 -4.36 -11.54
CA ALA A 18 -6.49 -5.64 -12.21
C ALA A 18 -5.52 -6.65 -11.56
N PRO A 19 -5.88 -7.95 -11.48
CA PRO A 19 -5.01 -8.97 -10.89
C PRO A 19 -3.56 -8.93 -11.42
N THR A 20 -3.38 -8.72 -12.73
CA THR A 20 -2.08 -8.61 -13.40
C THR A 20 -1.22 -7.44 -12.92
N GLN A 21 -1.84 -6.40 -12.36
CA GLN A 21 -1.18 -5.20 -11.83
C GLN A 21 -0.87 -5.29 -10.34
N ARG A 22 -1.31 -6.37 -9.66
CA ARG A 22 -1.15 -6.57 -8.22
C ARG A 22 -0.49 -7.90 -7.84
N GLN A 23 0.27 -8.47 -8.77
CA GLN A 23 0.87 -9.79 -8.63
C GLN A 23 2.29 -9.75 -8.06
N SER A 24 3.02 -8.64 -8.21
CA SER A 24 4.42 -8.58 -7.79
C SER A 24 4.70 -7.56 -6.67
N ALA A 25 5.77 -7.81 -5.92
CA ALA A 25 6.28 -6.87 -4.93
C ALA A 25 6.74 -5.55 -5.56
N GLN A 26 7.23 -5.59 -6.81
CA GLN A 26 7.66 -4.39 -7.53
C GLN A 26 6.47 -3.49 -7.90
N GLN A 27 5.34 -4.07 -8.32
CA GLN A 27 4.09 -3.33 -8.54
C GLN A 27 3.57 -2.72 -7.25
N ALA A 28 3.63 -3.47 -6.14
CA ALA A 28 3.25 -2.96 -4.84
C ALA A 28 4.14 -1.82 -4.36
N LEU A 29 5.44 -1.86 -4.68
CA LEU A 29 6.38 -0.79 -4.37
C LEU A 29 6.06 0.48 -5.16
N ALA A 30 5.79 0.37 -6.46
CA ALA A 30 5.38 1.50 -7.30
C ALA A 30 4.08 2.13 -6.77
N PHE A 31 3.07 1.30 -6.52
CA PHE A 31 1.81 1.75 -5.93
C PHE A 31 2.01 2.38 -4.54
N ALA A 32 2.92 1.85 -3.72
CA ALA A 32 3.21 2.41 -2.40
C ALA A 32 3.82 3.81 -2.51
N ALA A 33 4.70 4.06 -3.49
CA ALA A 33 5.26 5.39 -3.74
C ALA A 33 4.14 6.40 -4.04
N ASP A 34 3.23 6.07 -4.97
CA ASP A 34 2.10 6.92 -5.34
C ASP A 34 1.11 7.12 -4.18
N ALA A 35 0.92 6.10 -3.34
CA ALA A 35 0.03 6.16 -2.18
C ALA A 35 0.58 7.05 -1.06
N ILE A 36 1.91 7.17 -0.91
CA ILE A 36 2.54 8.05 0.10
C ILE A 36 2.22 9.51 -0.20
N GLU A 37 2.32 9.91 -1.47
CA GLU A 37 2.04 11.29 -1.90
C GLU A 37 0.58 11.67 -1.65
N ARG A 38 -0.35 10.74 -1.89
CA ARG A 38 -1.80 10.98 -1.73
C ARG A 38 -2.25 10.92 -0.27
N TYR A 39 -1.78 9.92 0.47
CA TYR A 39 -2.19 9.65 1.84
C TYR A 39 -1.07 10.03 2.79
N LYS A 40 -0.88 11.33 3.05
CA LYS A 40 0.07 11.83 4.05
C LYS A 40 -0.07 11.05 5.37
N LEU A 41 0.84 10.10 5.58
CA LEU A 41 0.75 9.15 6.68
C LEU A 41 1.12 9.84 8.01
N PRO A 42 0.43 9.51 9.11
CA PRO A 42 0.84 9.98 10.43
C PRO A 42 2.27 9.50 10.74
N ARG A 43 2.99 10.29 11.53
CA ARG A 43 4.36 9.99 11.96
C ARG A 43 4.42 8.58 12.59
N SER A 44 5.44 7.81 12.21
CA SER A 44 5.60 6.40 12.54
C SER A 44 7.10 6.09 12.68
N ARG A 45 7.45 5.07 13.47
CA ARG A 45 8.83 4.57 13.56
C ARG A 45 9.35 3.96 12.25
N ARG A 46 8.43 3.41 11.44
CA ARG A 46 8.73 2.89 10.10
C ARG A 46 8.49 3.96 9.04
N THR A 47 9.27 3.92 7.96
CA THR A 47 9.07 4.78 6.78
C THR A 47 7.65 4.59 6.21
N PRO A 48 7.06 5.64 5.60
CA PRO A 48 5.74 5.55 4.97
C PRO A 48 5.61 4.38 3.99
N CYS A 49 6.63 4.16 3.16
CA CYS A 49 6.69 3.04 2.22
C CYS A 49 6.65 1.68 2.95
N ALA A 50 7.47 1.48 3.98
CA ALA A 50 7.46 0.24 4.77
C ALA A 50 6.11 -0.01 5.47
N VAL A 51 5.38 1.05 5.85
CA VAL A 51 4.04 0.94 6.43
C VAL A 51 3.03 0.44 5.38
N ILE A 52 3.01 1.05 4.18
CA ILE A 52 2.10 0.66 3.10
C ILE A 52 2.42 -0.74 2.59
N MET A 53 3.70 -1.04 2.33
CA MET A 53 4.14 -2.37 1.90
C MET A 53 3.72 -3.46 2.89
N ALA A 54 3.77 -3.20 4.21
CA ALA A 54 3.29 -4.15 5.21
C ALA A 54 1.77 -4.41 5.12
N TRP A 55 0.97 -3.46 4.63
CA TRP A 55 -0.46 -3.66 4.40
C TRP A 55 -0.74 -4.47 3.12
N LEU A 56 0.11 -4.31 2.11
CA LEU A 56 -0.02 -4.96 0.80
C LEU A 56 0.58 -6.36 0.78
N LYS A 57 1.61 -6.65 1.58
CA LYS A 57 2.34 -7.93 1.59
C LYS A 57 1.45 -9.19 1.64
N PRO A 58 0.35 -9.26 2.41
CA PRO A 58 -0.54 -10.42 2.40
C PRO A 58 -1.37 -10.58 1.11
N ARG A 59 -1.32 -9.60 0.19
CA ARG A 59 -2.20 -9.44 -0.98
C ARG A 59 -1.44 -9.35 -2.30
N THR A 60 -0.13 -9.12 -2.24
CA THR A 60 0.80 -9.48 -3.31
C THR A 60 0.96 -10.98 -3.25
N GLY A 61 0.75 -11.69 -4.36
CA GLY A 61 0.93 -13.14 -4.42
C GLY A 61 2.26 -13.54 -3.79
N ARG A 62 2.30 -14.69 -3.11
CA ARG A 62 3.57 -15.25 -2.62
C ARG A 62 4.48 -15.42 -3.84
N GLY A 63 5.42 -14.49 -4.02
CA GLY A 63 6.62 -14.77 -4.78
C GLY A 63 7.42 -15.84 -4.07
#